data_AF-A0A940ITK1-F1
#
_entry.id   AF-A0A940ITK1-F1
#
_cell.length_a   1.000
_cell.length_b   1.000
_cell.length_c   1.000
_cell.angle_alpha   90.00
_cell.angle_beta   90.00
_cell.angle_gamma   90.00
#
_symmetry.space_group_name_H-M   'P 1'
#
loop_
_entity.id
_entity.type
_entity.pdbx_description
1 polymer ?
#
loop_
_entity_poly.entity_id
_entity_poly.type
_entity_poly.pdbx_seq_one_letter_code
_entity_poly.pdbx_strand_id
1 'polypeptide(L)'
;MSPRETTQRPVRDLVLRVRCTADERAAWLSKARAQERSLSEYARHVLSAEPMQRRARPPEVDPVLLAAVGRAGSNLNQIARAINTDRKAGRAIDLLAVCTLLMTLDRQLAEIVAEHSR
;
A
#
# COMPACT_ATOMS: atom_id res chain seq x y z
N MET A 1 19.59 15.51 16.10
CA MET A 1 18.60 14.66 15.41
C MET A 1 18.87 13.23 15.82
N SER A 2 18.07 12.65 16.72
CA SER A 2 18.28 11.28 17.20
C SER A 2 17.91 10.26 16.13
N PRO A 3 18.67 9.17 15.95
CA PRO A 3 18.34 8.13 14.99
C PRO A 3 17.00 7.49 15.34
N ARG A 4 16.14 7.28 14.35
CA ARG A 4 14.90 6.51 14.52
C ARG A 4 15.27 5.04 14.75
N GLU A 5 15.25 4.59 16.00
CA GLU A 5 15.28 3.17 16.32
C GLU A 5 14.08 2.50 15.64
N THR A 6 14.35 1.64 14.67
CA THR A 6 13.33 0.77 14.09
C THR A 6 12.99 -0.30 15.11
N THR A 7 12.01 -0.05 15.98
CA THR A 7 11.48 -1.10 16.87
C THR A 7 10.92 -2.22 16.00
N GLN A 8 11.60 -3.37 15.94
CA GLN A 8 11.13 -4.53 15.21
C GLN A 8 9.76 -4.92 15.75
N ARG A 9 8.75 -4.91 14.87
CA ARG A 9 7.39 -5.29 15.25
C ARG A 9 7.40 -6.79 15.57
N PRO A 10 6.93 -7.22 16.76
CA PRO A 10 6.98 -8.63 17.13
C PRO A 10 6.15 -9.46 16.14
N VAL A 11 6.78 -10.47 15.57
CA VAL A 11 6.14 -11.48 14.72
C VAL A 11 5.25 -12.34 15.61
N ARG A 12 3.98 -12.49 15.22
CA ARG A 12 2.98 -13.25 15.97
C ARG A 12 2.65 -14.51 15.18
N ASP A 13 3.14 -15.64 15.67
CA ASP A 13 3.05 -16.98 15.06
C ASP A 13 1.96 -17.86 15.71
N LEU A 14 1.61 -17.60 16.98
CA LEU A 14 0.56 -18.32 17.70
C LEU A 14 -0.86 -17.86 17.34
N VAL A 15 -1.80 -18.82 17.31
CA VAL A 15 -3.22 -18.59 16.94
C VAL A 15 -4.15 -18.97 18.09
N LEU A 16 -5.04 -18.04 18.47
CA LEU A 16 -6.14 -18.29 19.40
C LEU A 16 -7.41 -18.68 18.62
N ARG A 17 -7.98 -19.85 18.91
CA ARG A 17 -9.24 -20.33 18.29
C ARG A 17 -10.36 -20.31 19.33
N VAL A 18 -11.48 -19.65 18.99
CA VAL A 18 -12.67 -19.56 19.86
C VAL A 18 -13.88 -20.08 19.08
N ARG A 19 -14.64 -20.98 19.69
CA ARG A 19 -15.95 -21.40 19.16
C ARG A 19 -16.94 -20.26 19.39
N CYS A 20 -17.68 -19.88 18.35
CA CYS A 20 -18.70 -18.84 18.42
C CYS A 20 -19.84 -19.17 17.47
N THR A 21 -21.01 -18.62 17.79
CA THR A 21 -22.17 -18.57 16.91
C THR A 21 -22.01 -17.49 15.83
N ALA A 22 -22.85 -17.54 14.79
CA ALA A 22 -22.84 -16.53 13.74
C ALA A 22 -23.15 -15.12 14.28
N ASP A 23 -24.09 -15.03 15.22
CA ASP A 23 -24.53 -13.76 15.82
C ASP A 23 -23.44 -13.14 16.69
N GLU A 24 -22.75 -13.95 17.50
CA GLU A 24 -21.60 -13.49 18.29
C GLU A 24 -20.49 -12.94 17.40
N ARG A 25 -20.17 -13.66 16.31
CA ARG A 25 -19.16 -13.21 15.35
C ARG A 25 -19.57 -11.90 14.68
N ALA A 26 -20.83 -11.75 14.28
CA ALA A 26 -21.35 -10.52 13.69
C ALA A 26 -21.29 -9.35 14.68
N ALA A 27 -21.68 -9.58 15.94
CA ALA A 27 -21.60 -8.58 17.00
C ALA A 27 -20.16 -8.12 17.25
N TRP A 28 -19.19 -9.04 17.31
CA TRP A 28 -17.77 -8.69 17.47
C TRP A 28 -17.23 -7.90 16.28
N LEU A 29 -17.60 -8.28 15.06
CA LEU A 29 -17.23 -7.53 13.85
C LEU A 29 -17.80 -6.11 13.85
N SER A 30 -19.06 -5.94 14.29
CA SER A 30 -19.68 -4.63 14.41
C SER A 30 -18.94 -3.74 15.42
N LYS A 31 -18.64 -4.28 16.61
CA LYS A 31 -17.86 -3.58 17.64
C LYS A 31 -16.45 -3.20 17.16
N ALA A 32 -15.78 -4.09 16.42
CA ALA A 32 -14.47 -3.82 15.85
C ALA A 32 -14.53 -2.67 14.81
N ARG A 33 -15.52 -2.69 13.91
CA ARG A 33 -15.73 -1.65 12.89
C ARG A 33 -16.06 -0.29 13.50
N ALA A 34 -16.88 -0.25 14.55
CA ALA A 34 -17.20 0.98 15.27
C ALA A 34 -15.95 1.67 15.86
N GLN A 35 -14.87 0.91 16.09
CA GLN A 35 -13.58 1.42 16.57
C GLN A 35 -12.53 1.55 15.46
N GLU A 36 -12.91 1.40 14.19
CA GLU A 36 -12.02 1.41 13.02
C GLU A 36 -10.89 0.35 13.10
N ARG A 37 -11.17 -0.82 13.69
CA ARG A 37 -10.19 -1.90 13.93
C ARG A 37 -10.53 -3.18 13.17
N SER A 38 -9.49 -3.98 12.92
CA SER A 38 -9.68 -5.38 12.55
C SER A 38 -10.19 -6.21 13.74
N LEU A 39 -10.85 -7.33 13.48
CA LEU A 39 -11.34 -8.22 14.56
C LEU A 39 -10.19 -8.70 15.47
N SER A 40 -9.02 -9.01 14.91
CA SER A 40 -7.84 -9.44 15.66
C SER A 40 -7.26 -8.34 16.54
N GLU A 41 -7.28 -7.09 16.07
CA GLU A 41 -6.84 -5.94 16.85
C GLU A 41 -7.83 -5.58 17.95
N TYR A 42 -9.12 -5.63 17.64
CA TYR A 42 -10.19 -5.48 18.64
C TYR A 42 -10.08 -6.55 19.73
N ALA A 43 -9.87 -7.83 19.37
CA ALA A 43 -9.68 -8.90 20.34
C ALA A 43 -8.47 -8.66 21.26
N ARG A 44 -7.32 -8.25 20.70
CA ARG A 44 -6.14 -7.91 21.50
C ARG A 44 -6.36 -6.72 22.42
N HIS A 45 -7.03 -5.68 21.93
CA HIS A 45 -7.35 -4.52 22.76
C HIS A 45 -8.21 -4.91 23.97
N VAL A 46 -9.21 -5.77 23.76
CA VAL A 46 -10.08 -6.24 24.85
C VAL A 46 -9.33 -7.16 25.80
N LEU A 47 -8.48 -8.07 25.30
CA LEU A 47 -7.77 -9.07 26.11
C LEU A 47 -6.53 -8.51 26.85
N SER A 48 -5.87 -7.50 26.29
CA SER A 48 -4.57 -7.02 26.76
C SER A 48 -4.58 -5.54 27.17
N ALA A 49 -5.73 -4.88 27.11
CA ALA A 49 -5.87 -3.43 27.34
C ALA A 49 -4.89 -2.59 26.51
N GLU A 50 -4.42 -3.11 25.37
CA GLU A 50 -3.40 -2.46 24.56
C GLU A 50 -3.92 -1.12 24.02
N PRO A 51 -3.13 -0.03 24.07
CA PRO A 51 -3.57 1.27 23.59
C PRO A 51 -3.94 1.23 22.11
N MET A 52 -5.00 1.96 21.76
CA MET A 52 -5.55 2.02 20.41
C MET A 52 -4.50 2.48 19.41
N GLN A 53 -3.96 1.57 18.60
CA GLN A 53 -3.20 1.94 17.41
C GLN A 53 -4.20 2.22 16.30
N ARG A 54 -4.85 3.40 16.33
CA ARG A 54 -5.68 3.83 15.19
C ARG A 54 -4.83 3.67 13.94
N ARG A 55 -5.35 2.95 12.95
CA ARG A 55 -4.73 2.90 11.63
C ARG A 55 -4.61 4.36 11.20
N ALA A 56 -3.38 4.84 11.03
CA ALA A 56 -3.16 6.21 10.60
C ALA A 56 -4.01 6.41 9.35
N ARG A 57 -4.95 7.36 9.40
CA ARG A 57 -5.68 7.73 8.20
C ARG A 57 -4.61 8.16 7.19
N PRO A 58 -4.66 7.67 5.95
CA PRO A 58 -3.77 8.17 4.92
C PRO A 58 -3.86 9.70 4.92
N PRO A 59 -2.74 10.41 4.71
CA PRO A 59 -2.80 11.86 4.57
C PRO A 59 -3.83 12.21 3.48
N GLU A 60 -4.52 13.32 3.67
CA GLU A 60 -5.39 13.86 2.63
C GLU A 60 -4.48 14.30 1.47
N VAL A 61 -4.67 13.68 0.30
CA VAL A 61 -3.84 13.92 -0.89
C VAL A 61 -4.76 14.41 -2.00
N ASP A 62 -4.28 15.35 -2.81
CA ASP A 62 -5.02 15.79 -4.00
C ASP A 62 -5.35 14.58 -4.89
N PRO A 63 -6.65 14.28 -5.13
CA PRO A 63 -7.05 13.12 -5.93
C PRO A 63 -6.57 13.22 -7.39
N VAL A 64 -6.39 14.42 -7.93
CA VAL A 64 -5.88 14.63 -9.29
C VAL A 64 -4.42 14.20 -9.38
N LEU A 65 -3.62 14.63 -8.41
CA LEU A 65 -2.20 14.25 -8.30
C LEU A 65 -2.06 12.74 -8.07
N LEU A 66 -2.85 12.16 -7.18
CA LEU A 66 -2.84 10.72 -6.93
C LEU A 66 -3.19 9.91 -8.19
N ALA A 67 -4.20 10.34 -8.94
CA ALA A 67 -4.57 9.71 -10.20
C ALA A 67 -3.46 9.85 -11.26
N ALA A 68 -2.78 10.99 -11.32
CA ALA A 68 -1.66 11.21 -12.24
C ALA A 68 -0.48 10.28 -11.94
N VAL A 69 -0.10 10.14 -10.67
CA VAL A 69 0.93 9.18 -10.24
C VAL A 69 0.51 7.75 -10.55
N GLY A 70 -0.76 7.41 -10.32
CA GLY A 70 -1.32 6.09 -10.68
C GLY A 70 -1.20 5.77 -12.17
N ARG A 71 -1.48 6.74 -13.05
CA ARG A 71 -1.32 6.58 -14.51
C ARG A 71 0.15 6.35 -14.89
N ALA A 72 1.07 7.12 -14.32
CA ALA A 72 2.50 6.94 -14.59
C ALA A 72 3.00 5.55 -14.16
N GLY A 73 2.57 5.09 -12.97
CA GLY A 73 2.87 3.74 -12.49
C GLY A 73 2.31 2.63 -13.39
N SER A 74 1.09 2.81 -13.92
CA SER A 74 0.50 1.87 -14.90
C SER A 74 1.34 1.78 -16.17
N ASN A 75 1.79 2.91 -16.72
CA ASN A 75 2.64 2.94 -17.91
C ASN A 75 3.97 2.22 -17.66
N LEU A 76 4.62 2.46 -16.52
CA LEU A 76 5.85 1.75 -16.14
C LEU A 76 5.64 0.23 -16.04
N ASN A 77 4.53 -0.20 -15.45
CA ASN A 77 4.19 -1.62 -15.36
C ASN A 77 3.94 -2.24 -16.74
N GLN A 78 3.34 -1.50 -17.68
CA GLN A 78 3.16 -1.95 -19.07
C GLN A 78 4.50 -2.12 -19.78
N ILE A 79 5.42 -1.15 -19.65
CA ILE A 79 6.79 -1.23 -20.19
C ILE A 79 7.51 -2.45 -19.61
N ALA A 80 7.49 -2.63 -18.29
CA ALA A 80 8.13 -3.75 -17.63
C ALA A 80 7.54 -5.11 -18.09
N ARG A 81 6.22 -5.19 -18.29
CA ARG A 81 5.57 -6.40 -18.81
C ARG A 81 5.96 -6.69 -20.25
N ALA A 82 6.01 -5.68 -21.12
CA ALA A 82 6.43 -5.83 -22.51
C ALA A 82 7.87 -6.36 -22.58
N ILE A 83 8.80 -5.71 -21.88
CA ILE A 83 10.21 -6.13 -21.80
C ILE A 83 10.34 -7.57 -21.29
N ASN A 84 9.63 -7.92 -20.22
CA ASN A 84 9.67 -9.28 -19.67
C ASN A 84 9.08 -10.32 -20.63
N THR A 85 8.08 -9.95 -21.42
CA THR A 85 7.47 -10.81 -22.43
C THR A 85 8.42 -11.05 -23.60
N ASP A 86 9.04 -9.99 -24.12
CA ASP A 86 10.02 -10.07 -25.20
C ASP A 86 11.26 -10.85 -24.78
N ARG A 87 11.75 -10.62 -23.56
CA ARG A 87 12.86 -11.39 -22.98
C ARG A 87 12.55 -12.88 -22.92
N LYS A 88 11.36 -13.26 -22.45
CA LYS A 88 10.92 -14.67 -22.38
C LYS A 88 10.76 -15.29 -23.77
N ALA A 89 10.38 -14.51 -24.77
CA ALA A 89 10.27 -14.95 -26.15
C ALA A 89 11.60 -14.96 -26.92
N GLY A 90 12.72 -14.59 -26.28
CA GLY A 90 14.04 -14.49 -26.92
C GLY A 90 14.15 -13.38 -27.97
N ARG A 91 13.21 -12.41 -27.96
CA ARG A 91 13.23 -11.27 -28.88
C ARG A 91 14.23 -10.22 -28.41
N ALA A 92 14.87 -9.53 -29.36
CA ALA A 92 15.73 -8.40 -29.06
C ALA A 92 14.91 -7.26 -28.44
N ILE A 93 15.40 -6.70 -27.33
CA ILE A 93 14.80 -5.56 -26.66
C ILE A 93 15.54 -4.30 -27.10
N ASP A 94 14.80 -3.32 -27.63
CA ASP A 94 15.36 -2.01 -27.93
C ASP A 94 15.53 -1.20 -26.64
N LEU A 95 16.71 -1.33 -26.03
CA LEU A 95 17.06 -0.63 -24.79
C LEU A 95 17.07 0.89 -24.97
N LEU A 96 17.39 1.41 -26.16
CA LEU A 96 17.41 2.84 -26.42
C LEU A 96 15.98 3.41 -26.44
N ALA A 97 15.05 2.71 -27.08
CA ALA A 97 13.63 3.07 -27.06
C ALA A 97 13.07 3.03 -25.63
N VAL A 98 13.40 2.00 -24.85
CA VAL A 98 12.99 1.89 -23.44
C VAL A 98 13.53 3.05 -22.61
N CYS A 99 14.83 3.35 -22.70
CA CYS A 99 15.44 4.48 -21.98
C CYS A 99 14.77 5.81 -22.35
N THR A 100 14.47 6.02 -23.64
CA THR A 100 13.80 7.24 -24.12
C THR A 100 12.38 7.38 -23.54
N LEU A 101 11.62 6.29 -23.50
CA LEU A 101 10.29 6.26 -22.88
C LEU A 101 10.35 6.55 -21.38
N LEU A 102 11.33 5.97 -20.68
CA LEU A 102 11.52 6.22 -19.24
C LEU A 102 11.89 7.68 -18.95
N MET A 103 12.80 8.27 -19.73
CA MET A 103 13.14 9.70 -19.62
C MET A 103 11.93 10.61 -19.90
N THR A 104 11.08 10.23 -20.85
CA THR A 104 9.86 10.98 -21.15
C THR A 104 8.88 10.92 -19.98
N LEU A 105 8.69 9.75 -19.36
CA LEU A 105 7.85 9.60 -18.18
C LEU A 105 8.37 10.39 -16.99
N ASP A 106 9.69 10.39 -16.76
CA ASP A 106 10.33 11.16 -15.69
C ASP A 106 10.07 12.67 -15.85
N ARG A 107 10.23 13.19 -17.07
CA ARG A 107 9.93 14.61 -17.37
C ARG A 107 8.45 14.96 -17.14
N GLN A 108 7.53 14.12 -17.60
CA GLN A 108 6.08 14.33 -17.40
C GLN A 108 5.71 14.32 -15.91
N LEU A 109 6.32 13.43 -15.13
CA LEU A 109 6.14 13.39 -13.68
C LEU A 109 6.68 14.67 -13.01
N ALA A 110 7.86 15.13 -13.42
CA ALA A 110 8.45 16.38 -12.90
C ALA A 110 7.55 17.60 -13.18
N GLU A 111 6.97 17.68 -14.38
CA GLU A 111 6.01 18.73 -14.76
C GLU A 111 4.75 18.70 -13.88
N ILE A 112 4.15 17.51 -13.72
CA ILE A 112 2.95 17.33 -12.87
C ILE A 112 3.24 17.70 -11.41
N VAL A 113 4.40 17.30 -10.87
CA VAL A 113 4.82 17.66 -9.51
C VAL A 113 5.03 19.17 -9.37
N ALA A 114 5.66 19.83 -10.35
CA ALA A 114 5.86 21.27 -10.34
C ALA A 114 4.52 22.04 -10.37
N GLU A 115 3.52 21.56 -11.12
CA GLU A 115 2.19 22.17 -11.18
C GLU A 115 1.40 22.05 -9.86
N HIS A 116 1.59 20.96 -9.12
CA HIS A 116 0.79 20.63 -7.94
C HIS A 116 1.56 20.81 -6.61
N SER A 117 2.75 21.41 -6.64
CA SER A 117 3.59 21.70 -5.45
C SER A 117 3.47 23.15 -4.95
N ARG A 118 2.49 23.93 -5.43
CA ARG A 118 2.19 25.30 -4.97
C ARG A 118 1.05 25.35 -3.97
#